data_AF-A0A818ZM10-F1
#
_entry.id   AF-A0A818ZM10-F1
#
_cell.length_a   1.000
_cell.length_b   1.000
_cell.length_c   1.000
_cell.angle_alpha   90.00
_cell.angle_beta   90.00
_cell.angle_gamma   90.00
#
_symmetry.space_group_name_H-M   'P 1'
#
loop_
_entity.id
_entity.type
_entity.pdbx_description
1 polymer ?
#
loop_
_entity_poly.entity_id
_entity_poly.type
_entity_poly.pdbx_seq_one_letter_code
_entity_poly.pdbx_strand_id
1 'polypeptide(L)'
;MSSYLLALIVADFDCLTRHDTGLYRNVTMSVCVQSERKDDLYYALDIATKSIHDFEEQYQINYPLPKCDHIAVPNFDIPGMENFGCIVYSETRLLYNNQTSTSLNQQQVALIITHELSHQWFGNLVTPSWWKDFWLNKAFAEWMAYIATNKIHPDWNLYEQYIAQQWLLIMQDDAISFSHPISMQITQDKQIINIFDLITYSKGSLLVRMMLHIMSENTFNRGISKYLRNHLYSTVEKINLWQILNEQMIEDNIFLSRNTSLSDIMSTYGLIRWVILMYKSHVTIQQILFQLLNISFCSISKHNHQNLLIISNGIFYFNSNNYHYHLYQI
;
A
#
# COMPACT_ATOMS: atom_id res chain seq x y z
N MET A 1 -12.07 0.00 -18.48
CA MET A 1 -10.98 -0.64 -17.71
C MET A 1 -9.74 -0.74 -18.56
N SER A 2 -8.57 -0.81 -17.93
CA SER A 2 -7.27 -0.98 -18.59
C SER A 2 -7.08 -2.41 -19.12
N SER A 3 -6.34 -2.58 -20.22
CA SER A 3 -6.19 -3.88 -20.90
C SER A 3 -5.52 -4.95 -20.03
N TYR A 4 -4.56 -4.57 -19.18
CA TYR A 4 -3.83 -5.50 -18.31
C TYR A 4 -4.70 -6.17 -17.23
N LEU A 5 -5.92 -5.68 -17.02
CA LEU A 5 -6.86 -6.20 -16.03
C LEU A 5 -7.85 -7.20 -16.62
N LEU A 6 -7.86 -7.41 -17.93
CA LEU A 6 -8.76 -8.39 -18.57
C LEU A 6 -8.35 -9.81 -18.17
N ALA A 7 -9.30 -10.60 -17.69
CA ALA A 7 -9.13 -12.02 -17.41
C ALA A 7 -10.22 -12.85 -18.11
N LEU A 8 -9.80 -14.01 -18.62
CA LEU A 8 -10.68 -15.04 -19.13
C LEU A 8 -10.13 -16.39 -18.65
N ILE A 9 -10.96 -17.14 -17.93
CA ILE A 9 -10.59 -18.45 -17.37
C ILE A 9 -11.60 -19.47 -17.87
N VAL A 10 -11.08 -20.56 -18.45
CA VAL A 10 -11.87 -21.71 -18.87
C VAL A 10 -11.32 -22.91 -18.10
N ALA A 11 -12.07 -23.34 -17.10
CA ALA A 11 -11.68 -24.44 -16.22
C ALA A 11 -12.93 -25.13 -15.66
N ASP A 12 -12.78 -26.41 -15.28
CA ASP A 12 -13.79 -27.17 -14.56
C ASP A 12 -13.51 -27.04 -13.06
N PHE A 13 -13.80 -25.86 -12.52
CA PHE A 13 -13.58 -25.53 -11.11
C PHE A 13 -14.87 -25.54 -10.33
N ASP A 14 -14.75 -25.99 -9.09
CA ASP A 14 -15.79 -25.88 -8.09
C ASP A 14 -15.68 -24.56 -7.34
N CYS A 15 -16.83 -23.94 -7.04
CA CYS A 15 -16.89 -22.68 -6.31
C CYS A 15 -17.66 -22.80 -5.00
N LEU A 16 -17.23 -22.03 -4.01
CA LEU A 16 -18.08 -21.58 -2.91
C LEU A 16 -18.54 -20.15 -3.20
N THR A 17 -19.84 -19.90 -3.05
CA THR A 17 -20.44 -18.60 -3.39
C THR A 17 -21.23 -18.04 -2.22
N ARG A 18 -21.13 -16.72 -2.03
CA ARG A 18 -21.97 -15.94 -1.13
C ARG A 18 -22.64 -14.81 -1.92
N HIS A 19 -23.96 -14.72 -1.81
CA HIS A 19 -24.74 -13.64 -2.39
C HIS A 19 -24.91 -12.49 -1.39
N ASP A 20 -25.43 -11.36 -1.88
CA ASP A 20 -25.79 -10.20 -1.07
C ASP A 20 -24.63 -9.71 -0.17
N THR A 21 -23.41 -9.79 -0.71
CA THR A 21 -22.22 -9.18 -0.10
C THR A 21 -22.10 -7.72 -0.51
N GLY A 22 -21.17 -6.97 0.11
CA GLY A 22 -21.08 -5.52 -0.09
C GLY A 22 -22.02 -4.76 0.84
N LEU A 23 -21.67 -3.50 1.11
CA LEU A 23 -22.38 -2.60 2.01
C LEU A 23 -23.48 -1.82 1.29
N TYR A 24 -23.23 -1.31 0.09
CA TYR A 24 -24.17 -0.43 -0.61
C TYR A 24 -25.05 -1.13 -1.63
N ARG A 25 -24.67 -2.34 -2.06
CA ARG A 25 -25.40 -3.13 -3.07
C ARG A 25 -25.00 -4.59 -3.01
N ASN A 26 -25.86 -5.45 -3.56
CA ASN A 26 -25.64 -6.88 -3.56
C ASN A 26 -24.54 -7.24 -4.58
N VAL A 27 -23.41 -7.71 -4.06
CA VAL A 27 -22.29 -8.27 -4.82
C VAL A 27 -22.28 -9.78 -4.58
N THR A 28 -22.16 -10.56 -5.64
CA THR A 28 -21.92 -12.00 -5.51
C THR A 28 -20.41 -12.26 -5.40
N MET A 29 -19.99 -12.87 -4.29
CA MET A 29 -18.60 -13.25 -4.06
C MET A 29 -18.45 -14.74 -4.28
N SER A 30 -17.56 -15.16 -5.18
CA SER A 30 -17.23 -16.57 -5.38
C SER A 30 -15.76 -16.81 -5.14
N VAL A 31 -15.41 -17.96 -4.57
CA VAL A 31 -14.04 -18.45 -4.55
C VAL A 31 -14.03 -19.82 -5.22
N CYS A 32 -13.13 -20.06 -6.16
CA CYS A 32 -13.14 -21.27 -6.99
C CYS A 32 -11.75 -21.93 -7.07
N VAL A 33 -11.74 -23.26 -7.13
CA VAL A 33 -10.54 -24.11 -7.23
C VAL A 33 -10.90 -25.46 -7.85
N GLN A 34 -9.90 -26.30 -8.16
CA GLN A 34 -10.09 -27.72 -8.48
C GLN A 34 -10.94 -28.44 -7.42
N SER A 35 -11.88 -29.28 -7.86
CA SER A 35 -12.90 -29.92 -7.01
C SER A 35 -12.37 -30.58 -5.74
N GLU A 36 -11.21 -31.22 -5.80
CA GLU A 36 -10.59 -31.93 -4.67
C GLU A 36 -10.16 -31.01 -3.52
N ARG A 37 -10.07 -29.71 -3.77
CA ARG A 37 -9.58 -28.69 -2.83
C ARG A 37 -10.66 -27.72 -2.37
N LYS A 38 -11.92 -27.94 -2.75
CA LYS A 38 -13.06 -27.04 -2.47
C LYS A 38 -13.20 -26.69 -0.99
N ASP A 39 -12.95 -27.66 -0.10
CA ASP A 39 -13.07 -27.46 1.34
C ASP A 39 -12.00 -26.53 1.93
N ASP A 40 -10.92 -26.24 1.20
CA ASP A 40 -9.89 -25.30 1.64
C ASP A 40 -10.27 -23.82 1.34
N LEU A 41 -11.46 -23.57 0.77
CA LEU A 41 -11.91 -22.23 0.34
C LEU A 41 -12.75 -21.46 1.36
N TYR A 42 -13.24 -22.10 2.43
CA TYR A 42 -14.16 -21.44 3.37
C TYR A 42 -13.57 -20.18 3.99
N TYR A 43 -12.29 -20.24 4.38
CA TYR A 43 -11.59 -19.11 4.96
C TYR A 43 -11.41 -17.97 3.94
N ALA A 44 -11.03 -18.29 2.71
CA ALA A 44 -10.88 -17.30 1.65
C ALA A 44 -12.20 -16.56 1.35
N LEU A 45 -13.32 -17.29 1.26
CA LEU A 45 -14.64 -16.69 1.02
C LEU A 45 -15.05 -15.76 2.17
N ASP A 46 -14.74 -16.13 3.41
CA ASP A 46 -15.03 -15.31 4.58
C ASP A 46 -14.22 -14.01 4.58
N ILE A 47 -12.90 -14.08 4.33
CA ILE A 47 -12.06 -12.89 4.20
C ILE A 47 -12.54 -12.00 3.06
N ALA A 48 -12.77 -12.54 1.87
CA ALA A 48 -13.21 -11.75 0.71
C ALA A 48 -14.52 -10.99 1.01
N THR A 49 -15.49 -11.66 1.63
CA THR A 49 -16.79 -11.06 2.01
C THR A 49 -16.63 -9.94 3.05
N LYS A 50 -15.80 -10.13 4.07
CA LYS A 50 -15.58 -9.10 5.09
C LYS A 50 -14.79 -7.92 4.53
N SER A 51 -13.84 -8.19 3.64
CA SER A 51 -12.96 -7.19 3.04
C SER A 51 -13.69 -6.26 2.09
N ILE A 52 -14.62 -6.77 1.26
CA ILE A 52 -15.41 -5.91 0.36
C ILE A 52 -16.26 -4.91 1.16
N HIS A 53 -16.83 -5.35 2.30
CA HIS A 53 -17.57 -4.47 3.20
C HIS A 53 -16.66 -3.38 3.78
N ASP A 54 -15.50 -3.75 4.32
CA ASP A 54 -14.55 -2.80 4.90
C ASP A 54 -14.06 -1.76 3.87
N PHE A 55 -13.76 -2.17 2.64
CA PHE A 55 -13.33 -1.23 1.60
C PHE A 55 -14.44 -0.30 1.13
N GLU A 56 -15.67 -0.79 0.99
CA GLU A 56 -16.82 0.08 0.69
C GLU A 56 -17.07 1.11 1.80
N GLU A 57 -17.00 0.68 3.07
CA GLU A 57 -17.11 1.57 4.21
C GLU A 57 -15.97 2.59 4.25
N GLN A 58 -14.72 2.15 4.07
CA GLN A 58 -13.56 3.02 4.19
C GLN A 58 -13.48 4.06 3.06
N TYR A 59 -13.78 3.67 1.82
CA TYR A 59 -13.69 4.57 0.67
C TYR A 59 -14.98 5.33 0.41
N GLN A 60 -16.09 4.96 1.06
CA GLN A 60 -17.43 5.53 0.80
C GLN A 60 -17.80 5.46 -0.69
N ILE A 61 -17.37 4.38 -1.35
CA ILE A 61 -17.56 4.11 -2.77
C ILE A 61 -17.91 2.63 -2.89
N ASN A 62 -19.07 2.34 -3.48
CA ASN A 62 -19.46 0.96 -3.74
C ASN A 62 -18.49 0.28 -4.71
N TYR A 63 -18.24 -1.00 -4.49
CA TYR A 63 -17.62 -1.88 -5.46
C TYR A 63 -18.41 -1.80 -6.78
N PRO A 64 -17.78 -1.70 -7.96
CA PRO A 64 -18.47 -1.29 -9.18
C PRO A 64 -19.03 -2.43 -10.03
N LEU A 65 -18.66 -3.70 -9.77
CA LEU A 65 -19.17 -4.89 -10.50
C LEU A 65 -20.19 -5.73 -9.70
N PRO A 66 -21.16 -6.41 -10.35
CA PRO A 66 -22.20 -7.19 -9.64
C PRO A 66 -21.66 -8.47 -8.97
N LYS A 67 -20.44 -8.87 -9.32
CA LYS A 67 -19.75 -10.01 -8.74
C LYS A 67 -18.25 -9.75 -8.63
N CYS A 68 -17.58 -10.50 -7.76
CA CYS A 68 -16.14 -10.62 -7.71
C CYS A 68 -15.79 -12.10 -7.48
N ASP A 69 -15.11 -12.71 -8.44
CA ASP A 69 -14.63 -14.09 -8.30
C ASP A 69 -13.15 -14.09 -7.90
N HIS A 70 -12.79 -14.99 -6.99
CA HIS A 70 -11.44 -15.27 -6.53
C HIS A 70 -11.05 -16.68 -6.98
N ILE A 71 -10.08 -16.80 -7.88
CA ILE A 71 -9.79 -18.07 -8.57
C ILE A 71 -8.40 -18.54 -8.19
N ALA A 72 -8.30 -19.73 -7.58
CA ALA A 72 -7.03 -20.41 -7.34
C ALA A 72 -6.60 -21.18 -8.59
N VAL A 73 -5.43 -20.87 -9.12
CA VAL A 73 -4.86 -21.49 -10.32
C VAL A 73 -3.59 -22.28 -9.94
N PRO A 74 -3.48 -23.57 -10.31
CA PRO A 74 -2.26 -24.35 -10.14
C PRO A 74 -1.11 -23.78 -10.97
N ASN A 75 0.11 -23.82 -10.44
CA ASN A 75 1.33 -23.35 -11.14
C ASN A 75 1.25 -21.90 -11.64
N PHE A 76 0.59 -21.01 -10.89
CA PHE A 76 0.60 -19.58 -11.19
C PHE A 76 1.90 -18.94 -10.63
N ASP A 77 2.68 -18.31 -11.52
CA ASP A 77 4.04 -17.84 -11.23
C ASP A 77 4.10 -16.66 -10.25
N ILE A 78 2.97 -15.98 -10.03
CA ILE A 78 2.85 -14.85 -9.10
C ILE A 78 1.84 -15.16 -7.99
N PRO A 79 1.93 -14.50 -6.82
CA PRO A 79 1.01 -14.76 -5.71
C PRO A 79 -0.46 -14.48 -6.03
N GLY A 80 -0.71 -13.41 -6.77
CA GLY A 80 -2.04 -12.93 -7.13
C GLY A 80 -2.01 -11.90 -8.25
N MET A 81 -3.16 -11.66 -8.88
CA MET A 81 -3.38 -10.64 -9.90
C MET A 81 -4.80 -10.08 -9.78
N GLU A 82 -4.89 -8.75 -9.71
CA GLU A 82 -6.09 -8.00 -9.34
C GLU A 82 -7.14 -7.85 -10.45
N ASN A 83 -7.21 -8.77 -11.43
CA ASN A 83 -8.09 -8.65 -12.58
C ASN A 83 -9.53 -8.27 -12.19
N PHE A 84 -10.11 -7.30 -12.90
CA PHE A 84 -11.29 -6.57 -12.42
C PHE A 84 -12.52 -7.48 -12.34
N GLY A 85 -12.92 -7.86 -11.12
CA GLY A 85 -14.03 -8.79 -10.86
C GLY A 85 -13.73 -10.28 -11.04
N CYS A 86 -12.48 -10.64 -11.32
CA CYS A 86 -12.03 -12.03 -11.48
C CYS A 86 -10.58 -12.17 -11.01
N ILE A 87 -10.35 -11.99 -9.71
CA ILE A 87 -9.01 -11.98 -9.12
C ILE A 87 -8.42 -13.39 -9.16
N VAL A 88 -7.17 -13.50 -9.62
CA VAL A 88 -6.48 -14.78 -9.79
C VAL A 88 -5.40 -14.92 -8.74
N TYR A 89 -5.25 -16.11 -8.16
CA TYR A 89 -4.27 -16.42 -7.13
C TYR A 89 -3.52 -17.70 -7.48
N SER A 90 -2.29 -17.83 -6.99
CA SER A 90 -1.70 -19.17 -6.89
C SER A 90 -2.38 -19.94 -5.75
N GLU A 91 -2.50 -21.27 -5.89
CA GLU A 91 -3.17 -22.10 -4.88
C GLU A 91 -2.57 -21.94 -3.49
N THR A 92 -1.24 -21.82 -3.40
CA THR A 92 -0.51 -21.66 -2.12
C THR A 92 -0.82 -20.33 -1.43
N ARG A 93 -1.49 -19.40 -2.10
CA ARG A 93 -1.85 -18.07 -1.60
C ARG A 93 -3.33 -17.91 -1.33
N LEU A 94 -4.21 -18.77 -1.85
CA LEU A 94 -5.65 -18.68 -1.60
C LEU A 94 -6.17 -19.76 -0.65
N LEU A 95 -5.58 -20.96 -0.68
CA LEU A 95 -6.10 -22.12 0.05
C LEU A 95 -5.67 -22.13 1.51
N TYR A 96 -6.60 -22.45 2.41
CA TYR A 96 -6.32 -22.62 3.83
C TYR A 96 -7.06 -23.82 4.42
N ASN A 97 -6.30 -24.76 4.95
CA ASN A 97 -6.81 -25.94 5.63
C ASN A 97 -6.47 -25.88 7.12
N ASN A 98 -7.48 -25.84 7.99
CA ASN A 98 -7.27 -25.66 9.44
C ASN A 98 -6.54 -26.83 10.15
N GLN A 99 -6.40 -27.99 9.51
CA GLN A 99 -5.71 -29.15 10.07
C GLN A 99 -4.22 -29.19 9.68
N THR A 100 -3.87 -28.64 8.52
CA THR A 100 -2.53 -28.79 7.93
C THR A 100 -1.80 -27.46 7.69
N SER A 101 -2.54 -26.35 7.57
CA SER A 101 -1.98 -25.03 7.31
C SER A 101 -1.53 -24.37 8.61
N THR A 102 -0.42 -23.63 8.54
CA THR A 102 0.10 -22.88 9.69
C THR A 102 -0.67 -21.58 9.91
N SER A 103 -0.55 -20.97 11.10
CA SER A 103 -1.07 -19.61 11.35
C SER A 103 -0.44 -18.56 10.41
N LEU A 104 0.82 -18.77 9.99
CA LEU A 104 1.45 -17.91 8.99
C LEU A 104 0.74 -18.03 7.64
N ASN A 105 0.37 -19.24 7.20
CA ASN A 105 -0.41 -19.41 5.99
C ASN A 105 -1.78 -18.73 6.10
N GLN A 106 -2.46 -18.86 7.25
CA GLN A 106 -3.74 -18.19 7.50
C GLN A 106 -3.62 -16.67 7.33
N GLN A 107 -2.56 -16.08 7.90
CA GLN A 107 -2.29 -14.65 7.80
C GLN A 107 -1.96 -14.22 6.37
N GLN A 108 -1.14 -15.00 5.65
CA GLN A 108 -0.79 -14.73 4.26
C GLN A 108 -1.99 -14.80 3.32
N VAL A 109 -2.89 -15.77 3.50
CA VAL A 109 -4.14 -15.87 2.74
C VAL A 109 -5.02 -14.65 2.99
N ALA A 110 -5.12 -14.19 4.24
CA ALA A 110 -5.91 -13.01 4.54
C ALA A 110 -5.33 -11.73 3.92
N LEU A 111 -4.01 -11.54 4.03
CA LEU A 111 -3.30 -10.38 3.50
C LEU A 111 -3.35 -10.32 1.96
N ILE A 112 -3.19 -11.44 1.25
CA ILE A 112 -3.23 -11.41 -0.22
C ILE A 112 -4.65 -11.19 -0.73
N ILE A 113 -5.68 -11.73 -0.07
CA ILE A 113 -7.07 -11.46 -0.44
C ILE A 113 -7.40 -9.98 -0.26
N THR A 114 -7.05 -9.38 0.89
CA THR A 114 -7.27 -7.95 1.12
C THR A 114 -6.45 -7.08 0.17
N HIS A 115 -5.20 -7.46 -0.13
CA HIS A 115 -4.34 -6.77 -1.12
C HIS A 115 -5.00 -6.73 -2.50
N GLU A 116 -5.30 -7.88 -3.08
CA GLU A 116 -5.86 -7.94 -4.44
C GLU A 116 -7.28 -7.35 -4.55
N LEU A 117 -8.07 -7.45 -3.48
CA LEU A 117 -9.40 -6.85 -3.45
C LEU A 117 -9.34 -5.32 -3.28
N SER A 118 -8.34 -4.78 -2.58
CA SER A 118 -8.17 -3.33 -2.48
C SER A 118 -7.89 -2.68 -3.83
N HIS A 119 -7.23 -3.41 -4.75
CA HIS A 119 -6.95 -2.95 -6.10
C HIS A 119 -8.19 -2.65 -6.93
N GLN A 120 -9.33 -3.21 -6.54
CA GLN A 120 -10.60 -2.95 -7.20
C GLN A 120 -11.00 -1.46 -7.13
N TRP A 121 -10.48 -0.72 -6.14
CA TRP A 121 -10.53 0.75 -6.09
C TRP A 121 -9.22 1.38 -6.60
N PHE A 122 -8.08 0.98 -6.03
CA PHE A 122 -6.75 1.50 -6.38
C PHE A 122 -6.07 0.65 -7.46
N GLY A 123 -6.18 1.09 -8.71
CA GLY A 123 -5.62 0.41 -9.87
C GLY A 123 -6.68 0.07 -10.91
N ASN A 124 -7.85 -0.40 -10.46
CA ASN A 124 -8.92 -0.81 -11.38
C ASN A 124 -9.91 0.33 -11.66
N LEU A 125 -10.51 0.91 -10.61
CA LEU A 125 -11.37 2.08 -10.75
C LEU A 125 -10.59 3.33 -11.11
N VAL A 126 -9.45 3.53 -10.45
CA VAL A 126 -8.55 4.65 -10.69
C VAL A 126 -7.17 4.09 -11.04
N THR A 127 -6.75 4.22 -12.30
CA THR A 127 -5.52 3.60 -12.81
C THR A 127 -4.42 4.64 -13.05
N PRO A 128 -3.15 4.39 -12.70
CA PRO A 128 -2.04 5.23 -13.13
C PRO A 128 -2.02 5.37 -14.65
N SER A 129 -1.81 6.59 -15.14
CA SER A 129 -1.74 6.86 -16.59
C SER A 129 -0.54 6.18 -17.24
N TRP A 130 0.51 5.91 -16.46
CA TRP A 130 1.71 5.22 -16.92
C TRP A 130 2.42 4.50 -15.77
N TRP A 131 3.27 3.53 -16.13
CA TRP A 131 4.08 2.72 -15.20
C TRP A 131 4.98 3.55 -14.28
N LYS A 132 5.31 4.80 -14.65
CA LYS A 132 6.11 5.72 -13.81
C LYS A 132 5.51 5.94 -12.42
N ASP A 133 4.18 5.88 -12.29
CA ASP A 133 3.45 6.10 -11.05
C ASP A 133 2.71 4.84 -10.59
N PHE A 134 3.17 3.66 -11.05
CA PHE A 134 2.56 2.37 -10.70
C PHE A 134 2.56 2.08 -9.20
N TRP A 135 3.47 2.69 -8.44
CA TRP A 135 3.47 2.64 -6.98
C TRP A 135 2.13 3.08 -6.38
N LEU A 136 1.37 3.99 -7.01
CA LEU A 136 0.04 4.38 -6.54
C LEU A 136 -0.92 3.19 -6.44
N ASN A 137 -0.75 2.16 -7.27
CA ASN A 137 -1.52 0.93 -7.15
C ASN A 137 -1.00 0.10 -5.98
N LYS A 138 0.24 -0.34 -6.09
CA LYS A 138 0.79 -1.38 -5.22
C LYS A 138 1.03 -0.90 -3.80
N ALA A 139 1.45 0.35 -3.60
CA ALA A 139 1.65 0.94 -2.28
C ALA A 139 0.36 1.04 -1.47
N PHE A 140 -0.72 1.50 -2.12
CA PHE A 140 -2.01 1.61 -1.47
C PHE A 140 -2.56 0.23 -1.16
N ALA A 141 -2.49 -0.71 -2.09
CA ALA A 141 -2.95 -2.06 -1.84
C ALA A 141 -2.19 -2.74 -0.70
N GLU A 142 -0.87 -2.58 -0.66
CA GLU A 142 -0.02 -3.12 0.40
C GLU A 142 -0.39 -2.53 1.77
N TRP A 143 -0.51 -1.21 1.89
CA TRP A 143 -0.91 -0.59 3.16
C TRP A 143 -2.32 -1.04 3.58
N MET A 144 -3.27 -0.96 2.66
CA MET A 144 -4.68 -1.25 2.90
C MET A 144 -4.95 -2.71 3.24
N ALA A 145 -4.14 -3.63 2.72
CA ALA A 145 -4.19 -5.05 3.08
C ALA A 145 -4.01 -5.22 4.60
N TYR A 146 -2.98 -4.60 5.18
CA TYR A 146 -2.72 -4.70 6.62
C TYR A 146 -3.83 -4.04 7.45
N ILE A 147 -4.37 -2.88 7.01
CA ILE A 147 -5.47 -2.20 7.71
C ILE A 147 -6.72 -3.07 7.74
N ALA A 148 -7.17 -3.54 6.58
CA ALA A 148 -8.37 -4.35 6.45
C ALA A 148 -8.21 -5.68 7.19
N THR A 149 -7.07 -6.36 7.02
CA THR A 149 -6.82 -7.62 7.74
C THR A 149 -6.74 -7.41 9.24
N ASN A 150 -6.18 -6.30 9.73
CA ASN A 150 -6.16 -6.01 11.18
C ASN A 150 -7.56 -5.77 11.73
N LYS A 151 -8.46 -5.14 10.97
CA LYS A 151 -9.87 -4.99 11.40
C LYS A 151 -10.59 -6.34 11.44
N ILE A 152 -10.31 -7.22 10.49
CA ILE A 152 -10.90 -8.57 10.43
C ILE A 152 -10.33 -9.48 11.55
N HIS A 153 -9.04 -9.34 11.84
CA HIS A 153 -8.30 -10.09 12.85
C HIS A 153 -7.56 -9.16 13.82
N PRO A 154 -8.28 -8.50 14.76
CA PRO A 154 -7.68 -7.52 15.68
C PRO A 154 -6.62 -8.11 16.60
N ASP A 155 -6.72 -9.40 16.93
CA ASP A 155 -5.79 -10.08 17.84
C ASP A 155 -4.40 -10.34 17.22
N TRP A 156 -4.23 -10.08 15.93
CA TRP A 156 -2.97 -10.34 15.23
C TRP A 156 -1.95 -9.23 15.37
N ASN A 157 -2.31 -8.02 15.83
CA ASN A 157 -1.39 -6.89 15.96
C ASN A 157 -0.62 -6.62 14.65
N LEU A 158 -1.34 -6.55 13.53
CA LEU A 158 -0.75 -6.45 12.20
C LEU A 158 -0.07 -5.10 11.97
N TYR A 159 -0.49 -4.04 12.66
CA TYR A 159 0.16 -2.73 12.60
C TYR A 159 1.62 -2.78 13.08
N GLU A 160 1.89 -3.48 14.17
CA GLU A 160 3.24 -3.66 14.72
C GLU A 160 4.07 -4.57 13.83
N GLN A 161 3.46 -5.67 13.35
CA GLN A 161 4.10 -6.58 12.41
C GLN A 161 4.47 -5.88 11.10
N TYR A 162 3.62 -4.97 10.61
CA TYR A 162 3.85 -4.21 9.39
C TYR A 162 5.17 -3.44 9.45
N ILE A 163 5.46 -2.75 10.57
CA ILE A 163 6.74 -2.04 10.72
C ILE A 163 7.90 -3.03 10.68
N ALA A 164 7.84 -4.12 11.45
CA ALA A 164 8.92 -5.10 11.47
C ALA A 164 9.14 -5.74 10.09
N GLN A 165 8.08 -6.02 9.33
CA GLN A 165 8.16 -6.66 8.03
C GLN A 165 8.56 -5.67 6.95
N GLN A 166 7.82 -4.59 6.75
CA GLN A 166 8.00 -3.71 5.60
C GLN A 166 9.19 -2.76 5.76
N TRP A 167 9.35 -2.16 6.95
CA TRP A 167 10.42 -1.18 7.19
C TRP A 167 11.80 -1.82 7.20
N LEU A 168 11.98 -2.93 7.93
CA LEU A 168 13.29 -3.58 8.04
C LEU A 168 13.73 -4.18 6.70
N LEU A 169 12.80 -4.75 5.92
CA LEU A 169 13.11 -5.29 4.59
C LEU A 169 13.53 -4.17 3.65
N ILE A 170 12.74 -3.10 3.53
CA ILE A 170 13.03 -2.06 2.55
C ILE A 170 14.26 -1.22 2.88
N MET A 171 14.61 -1.10 4.17
CA MET A 171 15.81 -0.37 4.57
C MET A 171 17.08 -0.97 3.98
N GLN A 172 17.12 -2.30 3.80
CA GLN A 172 18.29 -2.95 3.22
C GLN A 172 18.40 -2.65 1.72
N ASP A 173 17.28 -2.79 1.01
CA ASP A 173 17.22 -2.62 -0.45
C ASP A 173 17.33 -1.14 -0.87
N ASP A 174 16.80 -0.22 -0.08
CA ASP A 174 16.88 1.21 -0.40
C ASP A 174 18.23 1.84 0.02
N ALA A 175 19.02 1.15 0.86
CA ALA A 175 20.33 1.61 1.32
C ALA A 175 21.51 1.17 0.42
N ILE A 176 21.25 0.49 -0.70
CA ILE A 176 22.31 0.13 -1.66
C ILE A 176 22.38 1.12 -2.84
N SER A 177 23.53 1.15 -3.50
CA SER A 177 23.81 2.08 -4.60
C SER A 177 22.93 1.86 -5.84
N PHE A 178 22.28 0.70 -5.96
CA PHE A 178 21.45 0.32 -7.11
C PHE A 178 19.94 0.50 -6.89
N SER A 179 19.49 1.02 -5.75
CA SER A 179 18.07 1.39 -5.53
C SER A 179 17.61 2.48 -6.52
N HIS A 180 16.30 2.62 -6.72
CA HIS A 180 15.68 3.63 -7.57
C HIS A 180 14.62 4.50 -6.85
N PRO A 181 14.30 5.69 -7.39
CA PRO A 181 13.15 6.48 -6.95
C PRO A 181 11.83 5.70 -7.09
N ILE A 182 10.84 6.01 -6.25
CA ILE A 182 9.52 5.35 -6.32
C ILE A 182 8.76 5.68 -7.61
N SER A 183 9.05 6.85 -8.17
CA SER A 183 8.49 7.33 -9.42
C SER A 183 9.64 7.67 -10.35
N MET A 184 9.84 6.83 -11.36
CA MET A 184 10.92 6.94 -12.33
C MET A 184 10.40 6.83 -13.76
N GLN A 185 11.11 7.43 -14.71
CA GLN A 185 10.72 7.36 -16.11
C GLN A 185 10.90 5.94 -16.66
N ILE A 186 9.85 5.41 -17.28
CA ILE A 186 9.82 4.08 -17.90
C ILE A 186 9.68 4.24 -19.40
N THR A 187 10.62 3.69 -20.15
CA THR A 187 10.72 3.80 -21.61
C THR A 187 10.86 2.45 -22.32
N GLN A 188 11.16 1.37 -21.58
CA GLN A 188 11.35 0.03 -22.12
C GLN A 188 10.57 -1.00 -21.30
N ASP A 189 10.07 -2.05 -21.95
CA ASP A 189 9.24 -3.09 -21.31
C ASP A 189 9.97 -3.79 -20.17
N LYS A 190 11.27 -4.05 -20.30
CA LYS A 190 12.07 -4.64 -19.22
C LYS A 190 12.07 -3.80 -17.95
N GLN A 191 11.98 -2.47 -18.08
CA GLN A 191 11.91 -1.57 -16.93
C GLN A 191 10.55 -1.69 -16.22
N ILE A 192 9.48 -2.04 -16.93
CA ILE A 192 8.16 -2.30 -16.32
C ILE A 192 8.25 -3.48 -15.36
N ILE A 193 8.89 -4.57 -15.76
CA ILE A 193 9.05 -5.75 -14.89
C ILE A 193 9.90 -5.40 -13.66
N ASN A 194 10.95 -4.61 -13.85
CA ASN A 194 11.89 -4.28 -12.77
C ASN A 194 11.28 -3.41 -11.65
N ILE A 195 10.19 -2.69 -11.91
CA ILE A 195 9.52 -1.89 -10.87
C ILE A 195 8.53 -2.71 -10.04
N PHE A 196 8.33 -4.00 -10.32
CA PHE A 196 7.59 -4.89 -9.42
C PHE A 196 8.51 -5.39 -8.30
N ASP A 197 8.97 -4.46 -7.46
CA ASP A 197 10.00 -4.68 -6.44
C ASP A 197 9.62 -4.11 -5.07
N LEU A 198 10.48 -4.28 -4.06
CA LEU A 198 10.20 -3.79 -2.70
C LEU A 198 10.12 -2.26 -2.62
N ILE A 199 10.72 -1.51 -3.56
CA ILE A 199 10.59 -0.04 -3.60
C ILE A 199 9.14 0.34 -3.93
N THR A 200 8.57 -0.23 -4.98
CA THR A 200 7.19 0.08 -5.39
C THR A 200 6.16 -0.34 -4.33
N TYR A 201 6.36 -1.49 -3.69
CA TYR A 201 5.44 -2.04 -2.71
C TYR A 201 5.70 -1.48 -1.30
N SER A 202 6.82 -1.86 -0.68
CA SER A 202 7.13 -1.56 0.73
C SER A 202 7.49 -0.09 0.97
N LYS A 203 8.38 0.51 0.14
CA LYS A 203 8.70 1.95 0.32
C LYS A 203 7.46 2.79 0.06
N GLY A 204 6.71 2.47 -0.99
CA GLY A 204 5.47 3.13 -1.31
C GLY A 204 4.44 3.08 -0.19
N SER A 205 4.17 1.89 0.35
CA SER A 205 3.20 1.74 1.43
C SER A 205 3.61 2.49 2.70
N LEU A 206 4.92 2.60 2.97
CA LEU A 206 5.45 3.46 4.03
C LEU A 206 5.24 4.96 3.76
N LEU A 207 5.31 5.41 2.49
CA LEU A 207 4.94 6.78 2.14
C LEU A 207 3.44 7.03 2.36
N VAL A 208 2.59 6.05 2.02
CA VAL A 208 1.16 6.10 2.30
C VAL A 208 0.90 6.23 3.80
N ARG A 209 1.55 5.38 4.62
CA ARG A 209 1.48 5.48 6.08
C ARG A 209 1.97 6.85 6.59
N MET A 210 3.06 7.37 6.04
CA MET A 210 3.60 8.68 6.44
C MET A 210 2.62 9.82 6.12
N MET A 211 1.98 9.80 4.95
CA MET A 211 0.90 10.75 4.62
C MET A 211 -0.23 10.69 5.65
N LEU A 212 -0.67 9.48 5.99
CA LEU A 212 -1.73 9.26 6.98
C LEU A 212 -1.38 9.91 8.32
N HIS A 213 -0.15 9.75 8.81
CA HIS A 213 0.27 10.36 10.07
C HIS A 213 0.42 11.88 10.00
N ILE A 214 0.88 12.43 8.87
CA ILE A 214 0.95 13.88 8.67
C ILE A 214 -0.45 14.50 8.66
N MET A 215 -1.43 13.82 8.05
CA MET A 215 -2.78 14.32 7.85
C MET A 215 -3.74 14.00 9.00
N SER A 216 -3.41 13.04 9.87
CA SER A 216 -4.36 12.25 10.66
C SER A 216 -5.23 11.31 9.82
N GLU A 217 -5.66 10.21 10.45
CA GLU A 217 -6.45 9.16 9.79
C GLU A 217 -7.76 9.69 9.20
N ASN A 218 -8.51 10.53 9.93
CA ASN A 218 -9.81 11.04 9.49
C ASN A 218 -9.69 11.91 8.23
N THR A 219 -8.75 12.86 8.22
CA THR A 219 -8.48 13.72 7.06
C THR A 219 -7.94 12.90 5.89
N PHE A 220 -7.03 11.96 6.16
CA PHE A 220 -6.49 11.07 5.13
C PHE A 220 -7.60 10.24 4.45
N ASN A 221 -8.47 9.58 5.22
CA ASN A 221 -9.57 8.76 4.69
C ASN A 221 -10.57 9.60 3.87
N ARG A 222 -10.91 10.81 4.33
CA ARG A 222 -11.74 11.75 3.54
C ARG A 222 -11.06 12.15 2.23
N GLY A 223 -9.76 12.45 2.29
CA GLY A 223 -8.96 12.85 1.13
C GLY A 223 -8.84 11.72 0.11
N ILE A 224 -8.60 10.49 0.55
CA ILE A 224 -8.59 9.29 -0.31
C ILE A 224 -9.97 9.05 -0.93
N SER A 225 -11.05 9.13 -0.14
CA SER A 225 -12.41 9.00 -0.66
C SER A 225 -12.75 10.07 -1.69
N LYS A 226 -12.28 11.31 -1.48
CA LYS A 226 -12.42 12.43 -2.43
C LYS A 226 -11.60 12.17 -3.70
N TYR A 227 -10.36 11.69 -3.56
CA TYR A 227 -9.47 11.36 -4.67
C TYR A 227 -10.07 10.28 -5.57
N LEU A 228 -10.51 9.17 -4.98
CA LEU A 228 -11.12 8.07 -5.74
C LEU A 228 -12.40 8.54 -6.45
N ARG A 229 -13.30 9.26 -5.75
CA ARG A 229 -14.55 9.79 -6.35
C ARG A 229 -14.30 10.72 -7.52
N ASN A 230 -13.30 11.60 -7.43
CA ASN A 230 -12.99 12.57 -8.48
C ASN A 230 -12.39 11.92 -9.74
N HIS A 231 -11.87 10.70 -9.61
CA HIS A 231 -11.12 10.01 -10.67
C HIS A 231 -11.72 8.66 -11.08
N LEU A 232 -12.96 8.35 -10.69
CA LEU A 232 -13.64 7.10 -11.05
C LEU A 232 -13.58 6.85 -12.57
N TYR A 233 -13.15 5.64 -12.94
CA TYR A 233 -13.03 5.17 -14.32
C TYR A 233 -12.06 5.98 -15.19
N SER A 234 -11.10 6.67 -14.58
CA SER A 234 -10.13 7.51 -15.27
C SER A 234 -8.69 7.14 -14.91
N THR A 235 -7.75 7.84 -15.56
CA THR A 235 -6.33 7.69 -15.27
C THR A 235 -5.77 8.86 -14.48
N VAL A 236 -4.77 8.59 -13.64
CA VAL A 236 -4.18 9.56 -12.70
C VAL A 236 -2.65 9.55 -12.76
N GLU A 237 -2.06 10.66 -12.33
CA GLU A 237 -0.65 10.78 -11.98
C GLU A 237 -0.50 11.08 -10.49
N LYS A 238 0.71 10.91 -9.94
CA LYS A 238 0.96 11.19 -8.51
C LYS A 238 0.56 12.62 -8.10
N ILE A 239 0.66 13.58 -9.01
CA ILE A 239 0.29 14.98 -8.73
C ILE A 239 -1.20 15.14 -8.41
N ASN A 240 -2.07 14.31 -9.00
CA ASN A 240 -3.50 14.34 -8.71
C ASN A 240 -3.77 13.94 -7.26
N LEU A 241 -3.06 12.93 -6.74
CA LEU A 241 -3.13 12.54 -5.33
C LEU A 241 -2.68 13.69 -4.43
N TRP A 242 -1.53 14.29 -4.73
CA TRP A 242 -1.00 15.40 -3.92
C TRP A 242 -1.95 16.60 -3.86
N GLN A 243 -2.56 16.95 -4.99
CA GLN A 243 -3.52 18.04 -5.07
C GLN A 243 -4.72 17.79 -4.17
N ILE A 244 -5.37 16.63 -4.30
CA ILE A 244 -6.57 16.30 -3.52
C ILE A 244 -6.26 16.22 -2.01
N LEU A 245 -5.13 15.62 -1.62
CA LEU A 245 -4.76 15.54 -0.22
C LEU A 245 -4.41 16.92 0.38
N ASN A 246 -3.70 17.77 -0.37
CA ASN A 246 -3.46 19.16 0.06
C ASN A 246 -4.78 19.94 0.24
N GLU A 247 -5.71 19.82 -0.71
CA GLU A 247 -7.03 20.45 -0.59
C GLU A 247 -7.76 19.98 0.65
N GLN A 248 -7.78 18.65 0.90
CA GLN A 248 -8.44 18.09 2.08
C GLN A 248 -7.80 18.60 3.39
N MET A 249 -6.48 18.70 3.45
CA MET A 249 -5.79 19.29 4.61
C MET A 249 -6.23 20.74 4.86
N ILE A 250 -6.36 21.54 3.81
CA ILE A 250 -6.83 22.93 3.92
C ILE A 250 -8.28 22.99 4.42
N GLU A 251 -9.17 22.16 3.86
CA GLU A 251 -10.58 22.05 4.29
C GLU A 251 -10.69 21.69 5.78
N ASP A 252 -9.81 20.81 6.25
CA ASP A 252 -9.79 20.34 7.65
C ASP A 252 -8.91 21.21 8.57
N ASN A 253 -8.44 22.37 8.10
CA ASN A 253 -7.58 23.31 8.83
C ASN A 253 -6.27 22.69 9.36
N ILE A 254 -5.69 21.75 8.63
CA ILE A 254 -4.38 21.16 8.91
C ILE A 254 -3.33 21.89 8.08
N PHE A 255 -2.51 22.69 8.76
CA PHE A 255 -1.47 23.48 8.13
C PHE A 255 -0.08 22.96 8.49
N LEU A 256 0.74 22.76 7.45
CA LEU A 256 2.15 22.47 7.60
C LEU A 256 2.94 23.77 7.80
N SER A 257 4.12 23.68 8.41
CA SER A 257 4.94 24.86 8.68
C SER A 257 5.52 25.52 7.42
N ARG A 258 5.68 26.85 7.45
CA ARG A 258 6.46 27.66 6.48
C ARG A 258 6.14 27.40 4.99
N ASN A 259 4.93 27.72 4.52
CA ASN A 259 4.55 27.62 3.09
C ASN A 259 4.90 26.27 2.43
N THR A 260 4.94 25.19 3.21
CA THR A 260 5.25 23.85 2.71
C THR A 260 3.93 23.12 2.47
N SER A 261 3.78 22.49 1.31
CA SER A 261 2.65 21.61 1.02
C SER A 261 3.01 20.14 1.25
N LEU A 262 2.01 19.26 1.34
CA LEU A 262 2.25 17.81 1.35
C LEU A 262 3.00 17.37 0.10
N SER A 263 2.69 18.00 -1.04
CA SER A 263 3.39 17.75 -2.31
C SER A 263 4.88 18.03 -2.21
N ASP A 264 5.29 19.12 -1.55
CA ASP A 264 6.70 19.47 -1.37
C ASP A 264 7.43 18.41 -0.54
N ILE A 265 6.78 17.94 0.54
CA ILE A 265 7.32 16.87 1.37
C ILE A 265 7.42 15.58 0.56
N MET A 266 6.30 15.08 0.04
CA MET A 266 6.22 13.76 -0.58
C MET A 266 7.05 13.65 -1.87
N SER A 267 7.22 14.76 -2.59
CA SER A 267 8.13 14.80 -3.74
C SER A 267 9.58 14.51 -3.36
N THR A 268 10.02 14.90 -2.15
CA THR A 268 11.38 14.56 -1.68
C THR A 268 11.51 13.08 -1.35
N TYR A 269 10.55 12.51 -0.63
CA TYR A 269 10.56 11.09 -0.26
C TYR A 269 10.36 10.14 -1.45
N GLY A 270 9.62 10.57 -2.47
CA GLY A 270 9.44 9.80 -3.69
C GLY A 270 10.67 9.78 -4.60
N LEU A 271 11.60 10.73 -4.43
CA LEU A 271 12.79 10.88 -5.29
C LEU A 271 14.09 10.43 -4.63
N ILE A 272 14.16 10.46 -3.29
CA ILE A 272 15.40 10.25 -2.54
C ILE A 272 15.33 8.89 -1.81
N ARG A 273 16.47 8.22 -1.66
CA ARG A 273 16.62 7.06 -0.78
C ARG A 273 16.41 7.44 0.68
N TRP A 274 16.08 6.49 1.55
CA TRP A 274 15.92 6.76 2.97
C TRP A 274 17.15 7.46 3.55
N VAL A 275 16.86 8.37 4.48
CA VAL A 275 17.87 9.21 5.10
C VAL A 275 17.77 9.05 6.60
N ILE A 276 18.90 8.91 7.29
CA ILE A 276 18.93 8.77 8.74
C ILE A 276 19.16 10.14 9.38
N LEU A 277 18.46 10.35 10.51
CA LEU A 277 18.73 11.46 11.41
C LEU A 277 19.80 11.05 12.41
N MET A 278 20.94 11.72 12.35
CA MET A 278 21.98 11.58 13.35
C MET A 278 21.86 12.69 14.39
N TYR A 279 21.73 12.28 15.65
CA TYR A 279 21.82 13.16 16.79
C TYR A 279 23.28 13.58 17.02
N LYS A 280 23.56 14.88 16.99
CA LYS A 280 24.91 15.42 17.24
C LYS A 280 25.06 16.02 18.63
N SER A 281 24.02 16.64 19.17
CA SER A 281 23.99 17.26 20.51
C SER A 281 22.55 17.60 20.90
N HIS A 282 22.33 18.12 22.12
CA HIS A 282 21.01 18.38 22.74
C HIS A 282 19.97 19.10 21.86
N VAL A 283 20.38 19.82 20.81
CA VAL A 283 19.48 20.55 19.90
C VAL A 283 19.82 20.35 18.41
N THR A 284 20.93 19.67 18.08
CA THR A 284 21.39 19.55 16.69
C THR A 284 21.11 18.16 16.14
N ILE A 285 20.26 18.13 15.12
CA ILE A 285 19.99 16.96 14.29
C ILE A 285 20.58 17.21 12.91
N GLN A 286 21.33 16.24 12.39
CA GLN A 286 21.81 16.26 11.02
C GLN A 286 21.19 15.11 10.25
N GLN A 287 20.81 15.40 9.00
CA GLN A 287 20.34 14.41 8.06
C GLN A 287 21.48 13.94 7.14
N ILE A 288 21.67 12.63 6.97
CA ILE A 288 22.67 12.04 6.06
C ILE A 288 22.08 10.83 5.34
N LEU A 289 22.33 10.76 4.01
CA LEU A 289 21.95 9.61 3.19
C LEU A 289 22.52 8.33 3.78
N PHE A 290 21.67 7.33 4.03
CA PHE A 290 22.12 6.07 4.57
C PHE A 290 22.50 5.10 3.46
N GLN A 291 23.70 4.53 3.55
CA GLN A 291 24.19 3.51 2.62
C GLN A 291 24.85 2.36 3.39
N LEU A 292 24.49 1.12 3.08
CA LEU A 292 25.00 -0.07 3.78
C LEU A 292 26.45 -0.41 3.41
N LEU A 293 26.86 -0.14 2.16
CA LEU A 293 28.21 -0.41 1.68
C LEU A 293 28.97 0.89 1.47
N ASN A 294 29.83 1.24 2.42
CA ASN A 294 30.88 2.24 2.24
C ASN A 294 31.99 1.64 1.36
N ILE A 295 31.73 1.46 0.07
CA ILE A 295 32.82 1.37 -0.91
C ILE A 295 33.30 2.81 -1.09
N SER A 296 34.46 3.10 -0.51
CA SER A 296 35.01 4.44 -0.31
C SER A 296 35.24 5.24 -1.60
N PHE A 297 35.17 6.56 -1.44
CA PHE A 297 35.42 7.66 -2.40
C PHE A 297 34.29 8.03 -3.36
N CYS A 298 33.31 8.78 -2.85
CA CYS A 298 32.76 9.89 -3.62
C CYS A 298 33.14 11.19 -2.93
N SER A 299 34.03 11.96 -3.56
CA SER A 299 34.23 13.37 -3.24
C SER A 299 32.86 14.05 -3.28
N ILE A 300 32.41 14.57 -2.14
CA ILE A 300 31.26 15.47 -2.09
C ILE A 300 31.67 16.73 -2.83
N SER A 301 31.45 16.74 -4.14
CA SER A 301 31.48 17.97 -4.92
C SER A 301 30.28 18.79 -4.48
N LYS A 302 30.55 20.06 -4.15
CA LYS A 302 29.53 21.07 -3.89
C LYS A 302 28.49 21.02 -5.01
N HIS A 303 27.22 20.72 -4.69
CA HIS A 303 26.07 21.60 -4.98
C HIS A 303 24.73 20.91 -4.70
N ASN A 304 23.80 21.76 -4.25
CA ASN A 304 22.33 21.64 -4.25
C ASN A 304 21.68 20.78 -3.16
N HIS A 305 20.59 21.32 -2.62
CA HIS A 305 19.66 20.77 -1.62
C HIS A 305 18.94 19.47 -2.07
N GLN A 306 19.50 18.71 -3.02
CA GLN A 306 18.86 17.58 -3.70
C GLN A 306 18.79 16.28 -2.86
N ASN A 307 19.43 16.22 -1.70
CA ASN A 307 19.48 15.02 -0.83
C ASN A 307 18.92 15.26 0.58
N LEU A 308 18.08 16.29 0.75
CA LEU A 308 17.44 16.59 2.03
C LEU A 308 15.95 16.23 1.96
N LEU A 309 15.43 15.64 3.03
CA LEU A 309 14.01 15.35 3.19
C LEU A 309 13.40 16.47 4.03
N ILE A 310 12.21 16.91 3.66
CA ILE A 310 11.48 17.86 4.48
C ILE A 310 10.78 17.07 5.59
N ILE A 311 11.25 17.20 6.82
CA ILE A 311 10.58 16.64 8.00
C ILE A 311 9.81 17.79 8.64
N SER A 312 8.52 17.93 8.35
CA SER A 312 7.71 19.01 8.93
C SER A 312 7.23 18.61 10.32
N ASN A 313 7.47 19.53 11.27
CA ASN A 313 7.16 19.50 12.72
C ASN A 313 8.18 18.76 13.60
N GLY A 314 9.22 19.50 14.00
CA GLY A 314 10.17 19.10 15.04
C GLY A 314 11.30 20.10 15.27
N ILE A 315 10.99 21.32 15.72
CA ILE A 315 11.91 22.01 16.64
C ILE A 315 11.75 21.26 17.97
N PHE A 316 12.80 20.57 18.40
CA PHE A 316 12.82 19.94 19.73
C PHE A 316 12.84 21.04 20.78
N TYR A 317 11.71 21.31 21.42
CA TYR A 317 11.64 22.16 22.62
C TYR A 317 11.69 21.24 23.85
N PHE A 318 12.87 21.14 24.47
CA PHE A 318 13.00 20.49 25.77
C PHE A 318 12.72 21.53 26.87
N ASN A 319 11.65 21.32 27.64
CA ASN A 319 11.46 22.00 28.93
C ASN A 319 11.98 21.06 30.03
N SER A 320 13.03 21.46 30.72
CA SER A 320 13.89 20.59 31.54
C SER A 320 13.31 20.19 32.90
N ASN A 321 12.02 20.39 33.16
CA ASN A 321 11.43 20.16 34.48
C ASN A 321 10.12 19.38 34.36
N ASN A 322 10.19 18.06 34.21
CA ASN A 322 9.37 17.06 34.89
C ASN A 322 9.44 15.70 34.17
N TYR A 323 9.87 14.67 34.91
CA TYR A 323 9.95 13.28 34.45
C TYR A 323 8.55 12.67 34.36
N HIS A 324 7.85 12.88 33.25
CA HIS A 324 6.76 11.99 32.82
C HIS A 324 6.85 11.77 31.31
N TYR A 325 7.14 10.53 30.93
CA TYR A 325 7.25 10.11 29.55
C TYR A 325 5.86 9.76 29.01
N HIS A 326 5.40 10.49 28.00
CA HIS A 326 4.51 9.93 27.00
C HIS A 326 5.28 9.87 25.69
N LEU A 327 5.79 8.67 25.38
CA LEU A 327 6.13 8.29 24.02
C LEU A 327 4.80 8.21 23.26
N TYR A 328 4.50 9.22 22.45
CA TYR A 328 3.70 8.92 21.27
C TYR A 328 4.66 8.28 20.25
N GLN A 329 4.74 6.94 20.31
CA GLN A 329 5.03 6.17 19.12
C GLN A 329 4.00 6.58 18.06
N ILE A 330 4.49 7.02 16.90
CA ILE A 330 3.68 7.30 15.72
C ILE A 330 3.55 6.03 14.91
#